data_AF-A0A553V5P6-F1
#
_entry.id   AF-A0A553V5P6-F1
#
_cell.length_a   1.000
_cell.length_b   1.000
_cell.length_c   1.000
_cell.angle_alpha   90.00
_cell.angle_beta   90.00
_cell.angle_gamma   90.00
#
_symmetry.space_group_name_H-M   'P 1'
#
loop_
_entity.id
_entity.type
_entity.pdbx_description
1 polymer ?
#
loop_
_entity_poly.entity_id
_entity_poly.type
_entity_poly.pdbx_seq_one_letter_code
_entity_poly.pdbx_strand_id
1 'polypeptide(L)'
;MDEFVVKPLVHNAVGGLVVLAALAALVINWRGAYVLKNFGPLQRASLIVLQIALMVQALIGIKLLDQGLGIVQKYVHYLGGLGALGLLMLLYWLPQRSAQKTSKNALGLTAASLTFVLLTFVVGGLYARGGLS
;
A
#
# COMPACT_ATOMS: atom_id res chain seq x y z
N MET A 1 -10.31 26.51 -11.00
CA MET A 1 -10.59 25.45 -10.02
C MET A 1 -10.60 24.13 -10.78
N ASP A 2 -10.06 23.07 -10.20
CA ASP A 2 -10.09 21.75 -10.83
C ASP A 2 -11.54 21.23 -10.88
N GLU A 3 -12.05 20.96 -12.09
CA GLU A 3 -13.42 20.47 -12.33
C GLU A 3 -13.56 18.96 -12.12
N PHE A 4 -12.46 18.23 -11.96
CA PHE A 4 -12.49 16.79 -11.78
C PHE A 4 -12.95 16.43 -10.36
N VAL A 5 -14.09 15.75 -10.25
CA VAL A 5 -14.70 15.32 -8.99
C VAL A 5 -14.53 13.81 -8.82
N VAL A 6 -13.81 13.39 -7.78
CA VAL A 6 -13.68 11.98 -7.43
C VAL A 6 -14.80 11.60 -6.44
N LYS A 7 -15.46 10.46 -6.68
CA LYS A 7 -16.46 9.91 -5.76
C LYS A 7 -15.78 9.09 -4.66
N PRO A 8 -16.20 9.19 -3.38
CA PRO A 8 -15.65 8.36 -2.29
C PRO A 8 -15.70 6.85 -2.57
N LEU A 9 -16.68 6.38 -3.35
CA LEU A 9 -16.78 4.99 -3.78
C LEU A 9 -15.55 4.53 -4.58
N VAL A 10 -14.97 5.39 -5.42
CA VAL A 10 -13.76 5.09 -6.20
C VAL A 10 -12.58 4.87 -5.25
N HIS A 11 -12.42 5.74 -4.25
CA HIS A 11 -11.38 5.59 -3.24
C HIS A 11 -11.50 4.30 -2.42
N ASN A 12 -12.73 3.91 -2.06
CA ASN A 12 -12.95 2.64 -1.36
C ASN A 12 -12.66 1.43 -2.27
N ALA A 13 -13.09 1.47 -3.53
CA ALA A 13 -12.82 0.39 -4.49
C ALA A 13 -11.31 0.22 -4.75
N VAL A 14 -10.59 1.31 -4.96
CA VAL A 14 -9.14 1.28 -5.16
C VAL A 14 -8.42 0.83 -3.89
N GLY A 15 -8.88 1.25 -2.71
CA GLY A 15 -8.38 0.73 -1.43
C GLY A 15 -8.51 -0.80 -1.32
N GLY A 16 -9.63 -1.36 -1.76
CA GLY A 16 -9.82 -2.81 -1.83
C GLY A 16 -8.84 -3.49 -2.79
N LEU A 17 -8.58 -2.88 -3.95
CA LEU A 17 -7.57 -3.37 -4.91
C LEU A 17 -6.15 -3.32 -4.33
N VAL A 18 -5.81 -2.28 -3.54
CA VAL A 18 -4.52 -2.20 -2.84
C VAL A 18 -4.37 -3.34 -1.84
N VAL A 19 -5.42 -3.67 -1.07
CA VAL A 19 -5.41 -4.82 -0.15
C VAL A 19 -5.15 -6.12 -0.90
N LEU A 20 -5.86 -6.35 -2.02
CA LEU A 20 -5.66 -7.56 -2.84
C LEU A 20 -4.25 -7.63 -3.44
N ALA A 21 -3.73 -6.50 -3.95
CA ALA A 21 -2.37 -6.42 -4.47
C ALA A 21 -1.31 -6.69 -3.38
N ALA A 22 -1.53 -6.19 -2.16
CA ALA A 22 -0.64 -6.43 -1.03
C ALA A 22 -0.63 -7.91 -0.61
N LEU A 23 -1.79 -8.56 -0.57
CA LEU A 23 -1.90 -10.00 -0.32
C LEU A 23 -1.20 -10.83 -1.41
N ALA A 24 -1.42 -10.49 -2.68
CA ALA A 24 -0.76 -11.17 -3.80
C ALA A 24 0.76 -11.01 -3.74
N ALA A 25 1.25 -9.79 -3.49
CA ALA A 25 2.67 -9.51 -3.29
C ALA A 25 3.25 -10.29 -2.10
N LEU A 26 2.51 -10.43 -1.00
CA LEU A 26 2.95 -11.20 0.16
C LEU A 26 3.17 -12.67 -0.22
N VAL A 27 2.22 -13.29 -0.92
CA VAL A 27 2.34 -14.69 -1.36
C VAL A 27 3.51 -14.88 -2.33
N ILE A 28 3.66 -13.97 -3.30
CA ILE A 28 4.76 -14.01 -4.28
C ILE A 28 6.13 -13.89 -3.59
N ASN A 29 6.27 -12.96 -2.64
CA ASN A 29 7.52 -12.77 -1.90
C ASN A 29 7.77 -13.88 -0.87
N TRP A 30 6.74 -14.47 -0.28
CA TRP A 30 6.85 -15.65 0.56
C TRP A 30 7.40 -16.85 -0.22
N ARG A 31 6.84 -17.09 -1.41
CA ARG A 31 7.31 -18.14 -2.33
C ARG A 31 8.76 -17.87 -2.75
N GLY A 32 9.12 -16.62 -3.03
CA GLY A 32 10.51 -16.22 -3.30
C GLY A 32 11.46 -16.53 -2.13
N ALA A 33 11.04 -16.23 -0.90
CA ALA A 33 11.90 -16.33 0.28
C ALA A 33 12.14 -17.77 0.74
N TYR A 34 11.11 -18.61 0.70
CA TYR A 34 11.13 -19.94 1.32
C TYR A 34 11.10 -21.11 0.34
N VAL A 35 10.39 -20.97 -0.80
CA VAL A 35 10.27 -22.06 -1.78
C VAL A 35 11.37 -21.96 -2.82
N LEU A 36 11.48 -20.82 -3.50
CA LEU A 36 12.43 -20.60 -4.59
C LEU A 36 13.81 -20.16 -4.09
N LYS A 37 13.88 -19.61 -2.87
CA LYS A 37 15.09 -19.02 -2.28
C LYS A 37 15.78 -18.01 -3.21
N ASN A 38 14.99 -17.27 -4.00
CA ASN A 38 15.46 -16.35 -5.04
C ASN A 38 14.59 -15.08 -5.09
N PHE A 39 15.14 -14.00 -5.65
CA PHE A 39 14.45 -12.73 -5.89
C PHE A 39 14.49 -12.36 -7.37
N GLY A 40 13.45 -12.75 -8.10
CA GLY A 40 13.36 -12.65 -9.55
C GLY A 40 12.41 -11.56 -10.06
N PRO A 41 12.16 -11.54 -11.39
CA PRO A 41 11.31 -10.55 -12.05
C PRO A 41 9.88 -10.49 -11.48
N LEU A 42 9.28 -11.63 -11.13
CA LEU A 42 7.92 -11.67 -10.59
C LEU A 42 7.81 -10.97 -9.22
N GLN A 43 8.78 -11.17 -8.33
CA GLN A 43 8.82 -10.46 -7.05
C GLN A 43 8.95 -8.96 -7.27
N ARG A 44 9.86 -8.54 -8.16
CA ARG A 44 10.04 -7.11 -8.52
C ARG A 44 8.76 -6.51 -9.09
N ALA A 45 8.13 -7.18 -10.04
CA ALA A 45 6.88 -6.75 -10.64
C ALA A 45 5.77 -6.62 -9.59
N SER A 46 5.63 -7.59 -8.67
CA SER A 46 4.62 -7.53 -7.61
C SER A 46 4.81 -6.32 -6.68
N LEU A 47 6.06 -5.98 -6.36
CA LEU A 47 6.38 -4.82 -5.53
C LEU A 47 6.12 -3.51 -6.27
N ILE A 48 6.49 -3.42 -7.55
CA ILE A 48 6.22 -2.24 -8.39
C ILE A 48 4.72 -2.01 -8.52
N VAL A 49 3.95 -3.06 -8.83
CA VAL A 49 2.48 -2.98 -8.95
C VAL A 49 1.88 -2.51 -7.63
N LEU A 50 2.32 -3.05 -6.50
CA LEU A 50 1.84 -2.61 -5.19
C LEU A 50 2.20 -1.15 -4.89
N GLN A 51 3.41 -0.70 -5.21
CA GLN A 51 3.82 0.69 -5.03
C GLN A 51 2.98 1.65 -5.89
N ILE A 52 2.73 1.31 -7.15
CA ILE A 52 1.87 2.09 -8.04
C ILE A 52 0.45 2.15 -7.48
N ALA A 53 -0.11 1.03 -7.02
CA ALA A 53 -1.44 1.00 -6.42
C ALA A 53 -1.52 1.90 -5.17
N LEU A 54 -0.50 1.88 -4.31
CA LEU A 54 -0.39 2.76 -3.15
C LEU A 54 -0.30 4.24 -3.55
N MET A 55 0.48 4.56 -4.59
CA MET A 55 0.59 5.94 -5.11
C MET A 55 -0.76 6.43 -5.66
N VAL A 56 -1.45 5.60 -6.44
CA VAL A 56 -2.79 5.93 -6.97
C VAL A 56 -3.77 6.14 -5.81
N GLN A 57 -3.79 5.26 -4.82
CA GLN A 57 -4.65 5.42 -3.63
C GLN A 57 -4.33 6.70 -2.85
N ALA A 58 -3.04 7.03 -2.70
CA ALA A 58 -2.60 8.25 -2.05
C ALA A 58 -3.14 9.49 -2.78
N LEU A 59 -2.97 9.55 -4.11
CA LEU A 59 -3.44 10.65 -4.96
C LEU A 59 -4.97 10.82 -4.90
N ILE A 60 -5.72 9.71 -4.96
CA ILE A 60 -7.18 9.74 -4.85
C ILE A 60 -7.61 10.32 -3.50
N GLY A 61 -7.00 9.90 -2.39
CA GLY A 61 -7.37 10.44 -1.08
C GLY A 61 -6.94 11.88 -0.87
N ILE A 62 -5.79 12.32 -1.42
CA ILE A 62 -5.42 13.75 -1.46
C ILE A 62 -6.50 14.55 -2.18
N LYS A 63 -6.95 14.06 -3.34
CA LYS A 63 -8.01 14.72 -4.09
C LYS A 63 -9.33 14.81 -3.31
N LEU A 64 -9.69 13.79 -2.54
CA LEU A 64 -10.88 13.85 -1.68
C LEU A 64 -10.71 14.87 -0.54
N LEU A 65 -9.50 15.01 0.03
CA LEU A 65 -9.20 16.05 1.02
C LEU A 65 -9.34 17.45 0.41
N ASP A 66 -8.86 17.65 -0.82
CA ASP A 66 -9.01 18.92 -1.56
C ASP A 66 -10.49 19.23 -1.86
N GLN A 67 -11.34 18.21 -1.98
CA GLN A 67 -12.79 18.34 -2.10
C GLN A 67 -13.51 18.57 -0.76
N GLY A 68 -12.77 18.71 0.35
CA GLY A 68 -13.29 19.03 1.68
C GLY A 68 -13.73 17.81 2.51
N LEU A 69 -13.42 16.58 2.09
CA LEU A 69 -13.84 15.36 2.78
C LEU A 69 -12.75 14.87 3.74
N GLY A 70 -13.10 14.58 5.00
CA GLY A 70 -12.28 13.72 5.86
C GLY A 70 -11.01 14.39 6.39
N ILE A 71 -11.07 15.64 6.85
CA ILE A 71 -9.92 16.36 7.44
C ILE A 71 -9.27 15.57 8.60
N VAL A 72 -10.05 14.81 9.36
CA VAL A 72 -9.55 13.92 10.43
C VAL A 72 -8.85 12.68 9.85
N GLN A 73 -9.29 12.22 8.67
CA GLN A 73 -8.78 11.03 7.99
C GLN A 73 -7.42 11.27 7.30
N LYS A 74 -6.98 12.53 7.15
CA LYS A 74 -5.66 12.87 6.58
C LYS A 74 -4.50 12.14 7.28
N TYR A 75 -4.56 11.98 8.60
CA TYR A 75 -3.52 11.30 9.37
C TYR A 75 -3.49 9.80 9.11
N VAL A 76 -4.67 9.19 8.97
CA VAL A 76 -4.81 7.78 8.55
C VAL A 76 -4.20 7.60 7.16
N HIS A 77 -4.44 8.55 6.26
CA HIS A 77 -3.91 8.51 4.89
C HIS A 77 -2.40 8.69 4.81
N TYR A 78 -1.82 9.62 5.58
CA TYR A 78 -0.38 9.85 5.61
C TYR A 78 0.39 8.73 6.31
N LEU A 79 0.00 8.37 7.54
CA LEU A 79 0.72 7.33 8.29
C LEU A 79 0.51 5.97 7.65
N GLY A 80 -0.71 5.70 7.21
CA GLY A 80 -1.10 4.45 6.61
C GLY A 80 -0.59 4.26 5.19
N GLY A 81 -1.05 5.10 4.26
CA GLY A 81 -0.75 4.97 2.83
C GLY A 81 0.70 5.30 2.47
N LEU A 82 1.20 6.46 2.89
CA LEU A 82 2.60 6.84 2.61
C LEU A 82 3.59 6.02 3.46
N GLY A 83 3.24 5.66 4.69
CA GLY A 83 4.04 4.74 5.51
C GLY A 83 4.19 3.37 4.86
N ALA A 84 3.09 2.80 4.34
CA ALA A 84 3.12 1.54 3.59
C ALA A 84 4.01 1.62 2.35
N LEU A 85 3.96 2.72 1.59
CA LEU A 85 4.84 2.94 0.43
C LEU A 85 6.30 3.09 0.86
N GLY A 86 6.56 3.89 1.89
CA GLY A 86 7.89 4.12 2.44
C GLY A 86 8.56 2.82 2.89
N LEU A 87 7.82 1.92 3.56
CA LEU A 87 8.31 0.60 3.94
C LEU A 87 8.76 -0.23 2.72
N LEU A 88 8.00 -0.23 1.63
CA LEU A 88 8.41 -0.95 0.42
C LEU A 88 9.64 -0.33 -0.24
N MET A 89 9.75 1.00 -0.19
CA MET A 89 10.93 1.73 -0.68
C MET A 89 12.21 1.37 0.06
N LEU A 90 12.14 1.07 1.37
CA LEU A 90 13.31 0.68 2.16
C LEU A 90 14.05 -0.52 1.57
N LEU A 91 13.38 -1.40 0.82
CA LEU A 91 14.03 -2.55 0.19
C LEU A 91 15.23 -2.13 -0.69
N TYR A 92 15.11 -1.01 -1.39
CA TYR A 92 16.14 -0.50 -2.31
C TYR A 92 17.29 0.19 -1.59
N TRP A 93 17.18 0.41 -0.28
CA TRP A 93 18.21 0.99 0.58
C TRP A 93 18.92 -0.09 1.42
N LEU A 94 18.37 -1.31 1.50
CA LEU A 94 18.97 -2.41 2.24
C LEU A 94 20.11 -3.08 1.47
N PRO A 95 21.17 -3.56 2.15
CA PRO A 95 22.27 -4.28 1.51
C PRO A 95 21.80 -5.55 0.78
N GLN A 96 22.12 -5.66 -0.51
CA GLN A 96 21.79 -6.83 -1.33
C GLN A 96 22.92 -7.86 -1.30
N ARG A 97 22.96 -8.66 -0.23
CA ARG A 97 24.03 -9.66 -0.01
C ARG A 97 23.82 -10.97 -0.77
N SER A 98 22.56 -11.37 -0.99
CA SER A 98 22.20 -12.58 -1.76
C SER A 98 20.75 -12.50 -2.20
N ALA A 99 20.40 -13.23 -3.26
CA ALA A 99 19.01 -13.28 -3.75
C ALA A 99 18.03 -13.75 -2.67
N GLN A 100 18.41 -14.75 -1.86
CA GLN A 100 17.57 -15.21 -0.75
C GLN A 100 17.40 -14.16 0.35
N LYS A 101 18.49 -13.45 0.73
CA LYS A 101 18.40 -12.39 1.74
C LYS A 101 17.53 -11.23 1.25
N THR A 102 17.68 -10.82 -0.01
CA THR A 102 16.82 -9.81 -0.63
C THR A 102 15.35 -10.25 -0.63
N SER A 103 15.05 -11.51 -0.96
CA SER A 103 13.67 -12.00 -0.92
C SER A 103 13.07 -12.05 0.50
N LYS A 104 13.87 -12.38 1.52
CA LYS A 104 13.44 -12.34 2.92
C LYS A 104 13.16 -10.91 3.39
N ASN A 105 14.03 -9.97 3.01
CA ASN A 105 13.81 -8.54 3.29
C ASN A 105 12.54 -8.04 2.59
N ALA A 106 12.34 -8.39 1.31
CA ALA A 106 11.16 -8.04 0.54
C ALA A 106 9.87 -8.58 1.18
N LEU A 107 9.88 -9.84 1.62
CA LEU A 107 8.76 -10.42 2.37
C LEU A 107 8.48 -9.63 3.66
N GLY A 108 9.50 -9.36 4.47
CA GLY A 108 9.32 -8.64 5.74
C GLY A 108 8.73 -7.24 5.54
N LEU A 109 9.24 -6.49 4.55
CA LEU A 109 8.73 -5.17 4.21
C LEU A 109 7.32 -5.22 3.62
N THR A 110 7.01 -6.24 2.80
CA THR A 110 5.66 -6.45 2.27
C THR A 110 4.66 -6.77 3.38
N ALA A 111 5.03 -7.60 4.35
CA ALA A 111 4.20 -7.91 5.50
C ALA A 111 3.94 -6.67 6.37
N ALA A 112 4.98 -5.88 6.66
CA ALA A 112 4.84 -4.63 7.38
C ALA A 112 3.95 -3.63 6.62
N SER A 113 4.16 -3.49 5.30
CA SER A 113 3.32 -2.64 4.44
C SER A 113 1.86 -3.09 4.44
N LEU A 114 1.58 -4.39 4.37
CA LEU A 114 0.23 -4.94 4.44
C LEU A 114 -0.46 -4.59 5.77
N THR A 115 0.25 -4.67 6.91
CA THR A 115 -0.30 -4.25 8.21
C THR A 115 -0.77 -2.80 8.17
N PHE A 116 0.03 -1.90 7.59
CA PHE A 116 -0.34 -0.50 7.43
C PHE A 116 -1.54 -0.33 6.49
N VAL A 117 -1.55 -1.02 5.35
CA VAL A 117 -2.67 -1.01 4.40
C VAL A 117 -3.97 -1.46 5.07
N LEU A 118 -3.95 -2.56 5.82
CA LEU A 118 -5.13 -3.08 6.51
C LEU A 118 -5.60 -2.13 7.61
N LEU A 119 -4.69 -1.59 8.41
CA LEU A 119 -5.02 -0.60 9.43
C LEU A 119 -5.72 0.61 8.78
N THR A 120 -5.15 1.14 7.71
CA THR A 120 -5.69 2.29 6.97
C THR A 120 -7.07 2.01 6.41
N PHE A 121 -7.22 0.86 5.75
CA PHE A 121 -8.46 0.49 5.08
C PHE A 121 -9.60 0.25 6.07
N VAL A 122 -9.32 -0.48 7.16
CA VAL A 122 -10.33 -0.79 8.19
C VAL A 122 -10.65 0.45 9.02
N VAL A 123 -9.64 1.12 9.59
CA VAL A 123 -9.84 2.29 10.46
C VAL A 123 -10.44 3.45 9.67
N GLY A 124 -9.94 3.72 8.46
CA GLY A 124 -10.52 4.73 7.56
C GLY A 124 -11.98 4.42 7.21
N GLY A 125 -12.30 3.15 6.96
CA GLY A 125 -13.67 2.69 6.73
C GLY A 125 -14.59 2.90 7.94
N LEU A 126 -14.08 2.70 9.16
CA LEU A 126 -14.84 2.97 10.39
C LEU A 126 -15.13 4.46 10.57
N TYR A 127 -14.13 5.34 10.37
CA TYR A 127 -14.34 6.79 10.42
C TYR A 127 -15.36 7.27 9.38
N ALA A 128 -15.29 6.74 8.15
CA ALA A 128 -16.23 7.09 7.08
C ALA A 128 -17.68 6.67 7.39
N ARG A 129 -17.88 5.51 8.03
CA ARG A 129 -19.21 5.01 8.41
C ARG A 129 -19.77 5.68 9.67
N GLY A 130 -18.90 6.12 10.58
CA GLY A 130 -19.29 6.77 11.83
C GLY A 130 -19.70 8.25 11.71
N GLY A 131 -19.71 8.82 10.49
CA GLY A 131 -20.08 10.23 10.27
C GLY A 131 -19.06 11.25 10.79
N LEU A 132 -17.85 10.80 11.14
CA LEU A 132 -16.74 11.66 11.59
C LEU A 132 -15.91 12.20 10.40
N SER A 133 -16.56 12.39 9.24
CA SER A 133 -15.92 12.81 7.98
C SER A 133 -15.86 14.33 7.85
#